data_AF-A0AAN0RL32-F1
#
_entry.id   AF-A0AAN0RL32-F1
#
_cell.length_a   1.000
_cell.length_b   1.000
_cell.length_c   1.000
_cell.angle_alpha   90.00
_cell.angle_beta   90.00
_cell.angle_gamma   90.00
#
_symmetry.space_group_name_H-M   'P 1'
#
loop_
_entity.id
_entity.type
_entity.pdbx_description
1 polymer ?
#
loop_
_entity_poly.entity_id
_entity_poly.type
_entity_poly.pdbx_seq_one_letter_code
_entity_poly.pdbx_strand_id
1 'polypeptide(L)'
;MFDSLEDARRELALWRYDYNNVRPHSSLANQTPAEARRTLEQFEGSAPDALAQTNDEDYKTQIRKLSLSMREPRGAGQNICCPSRQ
;
A
#
# COMPACT_ATOMS: atom_id res chain seq x y z
N MET A 1 3.76 -6.38 25.73
CA MET A 1 2.99 -5.12 25.85
C MET A 1 4.00 -3.99 25.91
N PHE A 2 3.79 -2.88 25.21
CA PHE A 2 4.72 -1.74 25.25
C PHE A 2 4.40 -0.84 26.45
N ASP A 3 5.44 -0.29 27.08
CA ASP A 3 5.27 0.52 28.30
C ASP A 3 4.81 1.96 28.00
N SER A 4 5.06 2.45 26.77
CA SER A 4 4.60 3.75 26.30
C SER A 4 4.58 3.83 24.75
N LEU A 5 3.98 4.89 24.21
CA LEU A 5 4.01 5.15 22.76
C LEU A 5 5.44 5.36 22.25
N GLU A 6 6.29 6.01 23.05
CA GLU A 6 7.69 6.25 22.69
C GLU A 6 8.47 4.93 22.62
N ASP A 7 8.19 4.02 23.55
CA ASP A 7 8.77 2.68 23.58
C ASP A 7 8.36 1.87 22.35
N ALA A 8 7.08 1.89 21.98
CA ALA A 8 6.58 1.25 20.77
C ALA A 8 7.23 1.84 19.49
N ARG A 9 7.40 3.17 19.41
CA ARG A 9 8.06 3.83 18.27
C ARG A 9 9.54 3.45 18.16
N ARG A 10 10.25 3.39 19.30
CA ARG A 10 11.65 2.97 19.33
C ARG A 10 11.79 1.54 18.82
N GLU A 11 10.97 0.63 19.31
CA GLU A 11 11.02 -0.77 18.92
C GLU A 11 10.71 -0.95 17.42
N LEU A 12 9.67 -0.25 16.92
CA LEU A 12 9.36 -0.24 15.49
C LEU A 12 10.49 0.33 14.63
N ALA A 13 11.16 1.39 15.09
CA ALA A 13 12.28 1.98 14.37
C ALA A 13 13.45 0.99 14.27
N LEU A 14 13.74 0.26 15.35
CA LEU A 14 14.75 -0.79 15.37
C LEU A 14 14.40 -1.94 14.43
N TRP A 15 13.17 -2.44 14.48
CA TRP A 15 12.72 -3.52 13.59
C TRP A 15 12.75 -3.11 12.13
N ARG A 16 12.34 -1.88 11.81
CA ARG A 16 12.42 -1.35 10.46
C ARG A 16 13.86 -1.30 9.97
N TYR A 17 14.81 -0.96 10.84
CA TYR A 17 16.22 -0.96 10.48
C TYR A 17 16.76 -2.38 10.26
N ASP A 18 16.54 -3.30 11.20
CA ASP A 18 16.98 -4.71 11.12
C ASP A 18 16.44 -5.38 9.84
N TYR A 19 15.13 -5.27 9.59
CA TYR A 19 14.51 -5.84 8.40
C TYR A 19 15.11 -5.29 7.10
N ASN A 20 15.29 -3.97 7.01
CA ASN A 20 15.73 -3.35 5.77
C ASN A 20 17.22 -3.52 5.48
N ASN A 21 18.07 -3.64 6.52
CA ASN A 21 19.53 -3.54 6.36
C ASN A 21 20.32 -4.77 6.81
N VAL A 22 19.73 -5.67 7.60
CA VAL A 22 20.46 -6.80 8.19
C VAL A 22 19.94 -8.13 7.70
N ARG A 23 18.63 -8.26 7.48
CA ARG A 23 18.02 -9.56 7.13
C ARG A 23 18.04 -9.81 5.62
N PRO A 24 18.74 -10.86 5.15
CA PRO A 24 18.65 -11.29 3.76
C PRO A 24 17.31 -11.99 3.50
N HIS A 25 16.69 -11.70 2.37
CA HIS A 25 15.41 -12.29 1.97
C HIS A 25 15.59 -13.16 0.73
N SER A 26 15.12 -14.41 0.76
CA SER A 26 15.25 -15.35 -0.36
C SER A 26 14.55 -14.86 -1.63
N SER A 27 13.43 -14.14 -1.50
CA SER A 27 12.73 -13.48 -2.62
C SER A 27 13.56 -12.37 -3.28
N LEU A 28 14.52 -11.80 -2.56
CA LEU A 28 15.47 -10.79 -3.04
C LEU A 28 16.85 -11.41 -3.33
N ALA A 29 16.88 -12.67 -3.76
CA ALA A 29 18.12 -13.43 -3.99
C ALA A 29 19.07 -13.46 -2.79
N ASN A 30 18.51 -13.55 -1.58
CA ASN A 30 19.22 -13.49 -0.29
C ASN A 30 19.94 -12.14 -0.05
N GLN A 31 19.48 -11.05 -0.65
CA GLN A 31 19.93 -9.70 -0.35
C GLN A 31 19.00 -9.04 0.67
N THR A 32 19.51 -8.04 1.39
CA THR A 32 18.67 -7.17 2.20
C THR A 32 17.86 -6.23 1.29
N PRO A 33 16.69 -5.73 1.73
CA PRO A 33 15.91 -4.77 0.95
C PRO A 33 16.71 -3.51 0.54
N ALA A 34 17.57 -3.01 1.42
CA ALA A 34 18.43 -1.86 1.13
C ALA A 34 19.49 -2.19 0.05
N GLU A 35 20.05 -3.39 0.06
CA GLU A 35 20.96 -3.84 -0.99
C GLU A 35 20.25 -4.00 -2.31
N ALA A 36 19.12 -4.72 -2.35
CA ALA A 36 18.34 -4.93 -3.56
C ALA A 36 17.96 -3.59 -4.23
N ARG A 37 17.57 -2.59 -3.43
CA ARG A 37 17.32 -1.23 -3.93
C ARG A 37 18.55 -0.60 -4.58
N ARG A 38 19.72 -0.70 -3.94
CA ARG A 38 20.98 -0.19 -4.53
C ARG A 38 21.35 -0.93 -5.81
N THR A 39 21.10 -2.23 -5.89
CA THR A 39 21.33 -3.02 -7.12
C THR A 39 20.39 -2.59 -8.24
N LEU A 40 19.11 -2.33 -7.93
CA LEU A 40 18.13 -1.80 -8.87
C LEU A 40 18.50 -0.40 -9.35
N GLU A 41 18.86 0.52 -8.45
CA GLU A 41 19.28 1.89 -8.82
C GLU A 41 20.53 1.88 -9.72
N GLN A 42 21.47 0.97 -9.51
CA GLN A 42 22.63 0.79 -10.41
C GLN A 42 22.22 0.27 -11.79
N PHE A 43 21.21 -0.58 -11.87
CA PHE A 43 20.72 -1.14 -13.13
C PHE A 43 19.84 -0.15 -13.90
N GLU A 44 18.95 0.57 -13.20
CA GLU A 44 18.07 1.61 -13.73
C GLU A 44 18.80 2.93 -14.01
N GLY A 45 19.96 3.16 -13.40
CA GLY A 45 20.86 4.28 -13.72
C GLY A 45 21.38 4.28 -15.17
N SER A 46 21.06 3.25 -15.97
CA SER A 46 21.34 3.21 -17.41
C SER A 46 20.19 3.68 -18.30
N ALA A 47 18.97 3.92 -17.79
CA ALA A 47 17.87 4.50 -18.57
C ALA A 47 16.82 5.15 -17.65
N PRO A 48 16.77 6.49 -17.55
CA PRO A 48 15.69 7.14 -16.84
C PRO A 48 14.43 7.15 -17.73
N ASP A 49 13.27 7.00 -17.09
CA ASP A 49 12.01 7.59 -17.54
C ASP A 49 11.15 6.83 -18.57
N ALA A 50 10.84 5.55 -18.34
CA ALA A 50 9.77 4.89 -19.10
C ALA A 50 8.63 4.25 -18.30
N LEU A 51 8.83 3.77 -17.04
CA LEU A 51 7.87 2.82 -16.45
C LEU A 51 7.33 3.13 -15.03
N ALA A 52 7.54 4.31 -14.45
CA ALA A 52 7.20 4.53 -13.03
C ALA A 52 5.82 5.19 -12.73
N GLN A 53 5.03 5.59 -13.73
CA GLN A 53 3.90 6.52 -13.50
C GLN A 53 2.50 5.88 -13.36
N THR A 54 2.33 4.55 -13.42
CA THR A 54 0.96 3.97 -13.47
C THR A 54 0.45 3.46 -12.13
N ASN A 55 1.28 2.77 -11.33
CA ASN A 55 0.78 2.04 -10.16
C ASN A 55 0.42 2.93 -8.96
N ASP A 56 1.13 4.04 -8.74
CA ASP A 56 0.90 4.92 -7.59
C ASP A 56 -0.40 5.72 -7.72
N GLU A 57 -0.72 6.19 -8.92
CA GLU A 57 -1.96 6.94 -9.19
C GLU A 57 -3.19 6.02 -9.21
N ASP A 58 -3.04 4.78 -9.68
CA ASP A 58 -4.09 3.76 -9.61
C ASP A 58 -4.37 3.34 -8.16
N TYR A 59 -3.34 3.20 -7.33
CA TYR A 59 -3.50 2.90 -5.90
C TYR A 59 -4.20 4.03 -5.15
N LYS A 60 -3.77 5.29 -5.34
CA LYS A 60 -4.43 6.45 -4.74
C LYS A 60 -5.87 6.60 -5.21
N THR A 61 -6.12 6.37 -6.50
CA THR A 61 -7.47 6.40 -7.08
C THR A 61 -8.36 5.31 -6.48
N GLN A 62 -7.84 4.10 -6.28
CA GLN A 62 -8.56 3.01 -5.61
C GLN A 62 -8.88 3.35 -4.15
N ILE A 63 -7.90 3.79 -3.36
CA ILE A 63 -8.10 4.16 -1.96
C ILE A 63 -9.13 5.30 -1.83
N ARG A 64 -9.11 6.27 -2.75
CA ARG A 64 -10.08 7.37 -2.80
C ARG A 64 -11.50 6.86 -3.11
N LYS A 65 -11.64 5.94 -4.08
CA LYS A 65 -12.92 5.30 -4.42
C LYS A 65 -13.47 4.46 -3.26
N LEU A 66 -12.62 3.69 -2.57
CA LEU A 66 -13.01 2.93 -1.37
C LEU A 66 -13.45 3.85 -0.22
N SER A 67 -12.78 5.00 -0.06
CA SER A 67 -13.16 5.99 0.95
C SER A 67 -14.50 6.66 0.63
N LEU A 68 -14.80 6.88 -0.65
CA LEU A 68 -16.09 7.39 -1.13
C LEU A 68 -17.22 6.37 -0.93
N SER A 69 -17.00 5.08 -1.24
CA SER A 69 -18.02 4.04 -1.05
C SER A 69 -18.41 3.81 0.41
N MET A 70 -17.53 4.15 1.34
CA MET A 70 -17.77 4.03 2.79
C MET A 70 -18.56 5.23 3.37
N ARG A 71 -18.80 6.29 2.59
CA ARG A 71 -19.56 7.49 3.02
C ARG A 71 -21.03 7.51 2.58
N GLU A 72 -21.51 6.52 1.82
CA GLU A 72 -22.91 6.45 1.40
C GLU A 72 -23.81 5.96 2.54
N PRO A 73 -24.78 6.77 3.02
CA PRO A 73 -25.79 6.28 3.94
C PRO A 73 -26.77 5.38 3.16
N ARG A 74 -26.89 4.12 3.59
CA ARG A 74 -28.04 3.29 3.25
C ARG A 74 -29.31 4.02 3.71
N GLY A 75 -30.09 4.56 2.77
CA GLY A 75 -31.28 5.34 3.11
C GLY A 75 -32.32 5.47 1.99
N ALA A 76 -33.34 4.61 2.07
CA ALA A 76 -34.75 4.81 1.67
C ALA A 76 -35.19 4.79 0.18
N GLY A 77 -36.03 3.79 -0.14
CA GLY A 77 -37.32 4.03 -0.79
C GLY A 77 -37.42 3.87 -2.30
N GLN A 78 -37.28 2.65 -2.84
CA GLN A 78 -37.78 2.34 -4.18
C GLN A 78 -39.17 1.71 -4.05
N ASN A 79 -40.20 2.53 -4.26
CA ASN A 79 -41.60 2.09 -4.35
C ASN A 79 -41.74 1.17 -5.56
N ILE A 80 -41.90 -0.14 -5.33
CA ILE A 80 -42.29 -1.09 -6.36
C ILE A 80 -43.76 -0.83 -6.69
N CYS A 81 -44.00 -0.08 -7.77
CA CYS A 81 -45.31 0.00 -8.39
C CYS A 81 -45.52 -1.29 -9.22
N CYS A 82 -46.36 -2.20 -8.74
CA CYS A 82 -46.85 -3.32 -9.54
C CYS A 82 -47.80 -2.78 -10.62
N PRO A 83 -47.62 -3.10 -11.92
CA PRO A 83 -48.65 -2.81 -12.89
C PRO A 83 -49.80 -3.82 -12.71
N SER A 84 -50.98 -3.32 -12.33
CA SER A 84 -52.24 -4.07 -12.39
C SER A 84 -52.47 -4.54 -13.82
N ARG A 85 -52.54 -5.85 -14.01
CA ARG A 85 -52.99 -6.49 -15.25
C ARG A 85 -54.52 -6.45 -15.26
N GLN A 86 -55.07 -6.10 -16.43
CA GLN A 86 -56.51 -6.06 -16.75
C GLN A 86 -57.29 -7.25 -16.21
#